data_AF-A0AAV5ZGC3-F1
#
_entry.id   AF-A0AAV5ZGC3-F1
#
_cell.length_a   1.000
_cell.length_b   1.000
_cell.length_c   1.000
_cell.angle_alpha   90.00
_cell.angle_beta   90.00
_cell.angle_gamma   90.00
#
_symmetry.space_group_name_H-M   'P 1'
#
loop_
_entity.id
_entity.type
_entity.pdbx_description
1 polymer ?
#
loop_
_entity_poly.entity_id
_entity_poly.type
_entity_poly.pdbx_seq_one_letter_code
_entity_poly.pdbx_strand_id
1 'polypeptide(L)' 'MRTLLLATLVVLLVTPAYAAGKPCEELKSEIDAKLKEKKVEGYTLEIVANDDVKDQKVVGSCEGGTKKIVYKKEK' A
#
# COMPACT_ATOMS: atom_id res chain seq x y z
N MET A 1 -49.93 24.15 11.32
CA MET A 1 -48.82 23.50 12.05
C MET A 1 -48.07 22.66 11.03
N ARG A 2 -47.14 23.18 10.20
CA ARG A 2 -45.90 23.93 10.48
C ARG A 2 -45.03 23.23 11.52
N THR A 3 -44.29 22.22 11.05
CA THR A 3 -42.91 21.85 11.42
C THR A 3 -42.63 20.42 10.98
N LEU A 4 -42.46 20.19 9.68
CA LEU A 4 -41.67 19.03 9.23
C LEU A 4 -40.22 19.51 9.16
N LEU A 5 -39.65 19.57 10.36
CA LEU A 5 -38.25 19.89 10.61
C LEU A 5 -37.39 18.82 9.94
N LEU A 6 -36.45 19.33 9.14
CA LEU A 6 -35.18 18.70 8.76
C LEU A 6 -34.74 17.62 9.76
N ALA A 7 -34.72 16.38 9.31
CA ALA A 7 -33.85 15.35 9.87
C ALA A 7 -32.98 14.82 8.74
N THR A 8 -31.99 15.63 8.36
CA THR A 8 -30.80 15.21 7.64
C THR A 8 -30.11 14.12 8.47
N LEU A 9 -30.49 12.86 8.23
CA LEU A 9 -29.79 11.71 8.76
C LEU A 9 -28.44 11.66 8.04
N VAL A 10 -27.44 12.25 8.70
CA VAL A 10 -26.03 12.23 8.32
C VAL A 10 -25.64 10.78 8.07
N VAL A 11 -25.31 10.48 6.82
CA VAL A 11 -24.66 9.23 6.46
C VAL A 11 -23.27 9.28 7.10
N LEU A 12 -23.16 8.70 8.29
CA LEU A 12 -21.88 8.26 8.83
C LEU A 12 -21.41 7.11 7.93
N LEU A 13 -20.80 7.46 6.80
CA LEU A 13 -19.79 6.65 6.16
C LEU A 13 -18.65 6.58 7.16
N VAL A 14 -18.78 5.67 8.13
CA VAL A 14 -17.64 5.14 8.86
C VAL A 14 -16.89 4.33 7.82
N THR A 15 -16.08 5.03 7.02
CA THR A 15 -15.02 4.37 6.27
C THR A 15 -14.19 3.65 7.32
N PRO A 16 -13.95 2.33 7.18
CA PRO A 16 -13.06 1.66 8.10
C PRO A 16 -11.74 2.41 7.99
N ALA A 17 -11.33 3.04 9.09
CA ALA A 17 -9.98 3.49 9.27
C ALA A 17 -9.12 2.26 9.01
N TYR A 18 -8.48 2.22 7.84
CA TYR A 18 -7.53 1.21 7.43
C TYR A 18 -6.33 1.31 8.37
N ALA A 19 -6.50 0.77 9.57
CA ALA A 19 -5.46 0.47 10.55
C ALA A 19 -4.75 -0.85 10.21
N ALA A 20 -5.13 -1.49 9.09
CA ALA A 20 -4.28 -2.48 8.43
C ALA A 20 -3.23 -1.69 7.65
N GLY A 21 -1.97 -1.72 8.10
CA GLY A 21 -0.86 -1.09 7.37
C GLY A 21 -0.97 -1.40 5.88
N LYS A 22 -0.77 -0.38 5.03
CA LYS A 22 -1.05 -0.41 3.58
C LYS A 22 -0.87 -1.81 2.98
N PRO A 23 -1.85 -2.32 2.20
CA PRO A 23 -1.68 -3.62 1.57
C PRO A 23 -0.41 -3.58 0.72
N CYS A 24 0.39 -4.65 0.81
CA CYS A 24 1.67 -4.71 0.12
C CYS A 24 1.54 -4.44 -1.39
N GLU A 25 0.38 -4.70 -1.98
CA GLU A 25 0.07 -4.40 -3.38
C GLU A 25 -0.01 -2.91 -3.72
N GLU A 26 -0.63 -2.10 -2.86
CA GLU A 26 -0.67 -0.64 -3.03
C GLU A 26 0.74 -0.06 -2.95
N LEU A 27 1.48 -0.45 -1.92
CA LEU A 27 2.84 0.03 -1.69
C LEU A 27 3.78 -0.43 -2.81
N LYS A 28 3.60 -1.65 -3.33
CA LYS A 28 4.28 -2.16 -4.53
C LYS A 28 3.95 -1.33 -5.75
N SER A 29 2.68 -0.97 -5.97
CA SER A 29 2.25 -0.15 -7.11
C SER A 29 2.80 1.27 -7.04
N GLU A 30 2.84 1.90 -5.87
CA GLU A 30 3.48 3.20 -5.67
C GLU A 30 4.99 3.16 -5.96
N ILE A 31 5.69 2.11 -5.51
CA ILE A 31 7.12 1.91 -5.80
C ILE A 31 7.33 1.70 -7.30
N ASP A 32 6.49 0.90 -7.94
CA ASP A 32 6.55 0.63 -9.38
C ASP A 32 6.36 1.91 -10.20
N ALA A 33 5.36 2.72 -9.85
CA ALA A 33 5.16 4.03 -10.46
C ALA A 33 6.40 4.92 -10.33
N LYS A 34 6.98 5.01 -9.13
CA LYS A 34 8.20 5.79 -8.87
C LYS A 34 9.42 5.27 -9.66
N LEU A 35 9.54 3.95 -9.85
CA LEU A 35 10.61 3.35 -10.64
C LEU A 35 10.43 3.62 -12.13
N LYS A 36 9.19 3.54 -12.64
CA LYS A 36 8.83 3.93 -14.01
C LYS A 36 9.11 5.41 -14.29
N GLU A 37 8.75 6.30 -13.37
CA GLU A 37 9.08 7.73 -13.48
C GLU A 37 10.59 7.98 -13.57
N LYS A 38 11.38 7.15 -12.90
CA LYS A 38 12.85 7.17 -12.97
C LYS A 38 13.42 6.44 -14.18
N LYS A 39 12.58 5.91 -15.08
CA LYS A 39 12.98 5.10 -16.24
C LYS A 39 13.86 3.90 -15.85
N VAL A 40 13.59 3.32 -14.68
CA VAL A 40 14.20 2.04 -14.33
C VAL A 40 13.46 0.97 -15.13
N GLU A 41 14.19 0.11 -15.84
CA GLU A 41 13.64 -1.01 -16.61
C GLU A 41 14.38 -2.29 -16.20
N GLY A 42 13.77 -3.46 -16.49
CA GLY A 42 14.35 -4.75 -16.11
C GLY A 42 14.39 -4.96 -14.60
N TYR A 43 13.26 -4.78 -13.92
CA TYR A 43 13.15 -5.03 -12.49
C TYR A 43 11.83 -5.69 -12.13
N THR A 44 11.88 -6.46 -11.06
CA THR A 44 10.73 -7.09 -10.43
C THR A 44 10.66 -6.70 -8.96
N LEU A 45 9.45 -6.46 -8.47
CA LEU A 45 9.17 -6.24 -7.06
C LEU A 45 8.51 -7.49 -6.46
N GLU A 46 9.19 -8.14 -5.54
CA GLU A 46 8.70 -9.33 -4.84
C GLU A 46 8.34 -8.97 -3.39
N ILE A 47 7.29 -9.60 -2.86
CA ILE A 47 6.90 -9.42 -1.46
C ILE A 47 7.37 -10.67 -0.72
N VAL A 48 8.29 -10.48 0.21
CA VAL A 48 8.86 -11.55 1.03
C VAL A 48 8.57 -11.30 2.50
N ALA A 49 8.60 -12.35 3.31
CA ALA A 49 8.58 -12.20 4.77
C ALA A 49 9.84 -11.45 5.22
N ASN A 50 9.77 -10.74 6.36
CA ASN A 50 10.91 -10.02 6.90
C ASN A 50 12.13 -10.94 7.11
N ASP A 51 11.89 -12.14 7.63
CA ASP A 51 12.91 -13.18 7.87
C ASP A 51 13.49 -13.79 6.58
N ASP A 52 12.81 -13.66 5.45
CA ASP A 52 13.25 -14.14 4.13
C ASP A 52 14.09 -13.11 3.37
N VAL A 53 14.22 -11.88 3.88
CA VAL A 53 15.12 -10.90 3.30
C VAL A 53 16.56 -11.30 3.57
N LYS A 54 17.25 -11.74 2.51
CA LYS A 54 18.69 -12.00 2.51
C LYS A 54 19.43 -10.78 1.95
N ASP A 55 20.17 -10.95 0.86
CA ASP A 55 21.00 -9.90 0.24
C ASP A 55 20.26 -9.04 -0.80
N GLN A 56 18.93 -9.02 -0.75
CA GLN A 56 18.10 -8.30 -1.72
C GLN A 56 17.87 -6.86 -1.29
N LYS A 57 17.71 -5.96 -2.27
CA LYS A 57 17.48 -4.54 -1.98
C LYS A 57 16.03 -4.33 -1.51
N VAL A 58 15.84 -4.10 -0.22
CA VAL A 58 14.53 -3.72 0.32
C VAL A 58 14.18 -2.30 -0.11
N VAL A 59 13.04 -2.15 -0.78
CA VAL A 59 12.50 -0.86 -1.25
C VAL A 59 11.24 -0.44 -0.51
N GLY A 60 10.65 -1.33 0.28
CA GLY A 60 9.48 -1.02 1.11
C GLY A 60 9.23 -2.07 2.20
N SER A 61 8.40 -1.71 3.18
CA SER A 61 7.88 -2.63 4.21
C SER A 61 6.37 -2.44 4.31
N CYS A 62 5.61 -3.51 4.43
CA CYS A 62 4.14 -3.50 4.45
C CYS A 62 3.59 -4.41 5.57
N GLU A 63 2.28 -4.39 5.81
CA GLU A 63 1.63 -5.12 6.92
C GLU A 63 2.23 -4.83 8.31
N GLY A 64 2.65 -3.58 8.55
CA GLY A 64 3.26 -3.20 9.83
C GLY A 64 4.70 -3.68 10.02
N GLY A 65 5.36 -4.18 8.96
CA GLY A 65 6.78 -4.56 8.97
C GLY A 65 7.03 -6.07 9.00
N THR A 66 5.98 -6.89 8.95
CA THR A 66 6.06 -8.36 8.82
C THR A 66 6.48 -8.80 7.41
N LYS A 67 6.15 -8.01 6.40
CA LYS A 67 6.51 -8.23 5.00
C LYS A 67 7.36 -7.09 4.45
N LYS A 68 8.26 -7.43 3.54
CA LYS A 68 9.22 -6.55 2.89
C LYS A 68 9.04 -6.65 1.38
N ILE A 69 9.14 -5.51 0.70
CA ILE A 69 9.13 -5.45 -0.76
C ILE A 69 10.58 -5.34 -1.19
N VAL A 70 11.05 -6.36 -1.90
CA VAL A 70 12.42 -6.49 -2.37
C VAL A 70 12.48 -6.20 -3.87
N TYR A 71 13.52 -5.47 -4.25
CA TYR A 71 13.83 -5.16 -5.63
C TYR A 71 14.78 -6.22 -6.18
N LYS A 72 14.36 -6.85 -7.27
CA LYS A 72 15.12 -7.85 -8.02
C LYS A 72 15.39 -7.28 -9.40
N LYS A 73 16.66 -7.16 -9.76
CA LYS A 73 17.03 -6.74 -11.11
C LYS A 73 16.91 -7.93 -12.05
N GLU A 74 16.10 -7.81 -13.09
CA GLU A 74 16.07 -8.76 -14.18
C GLU A 74 17.28 -8.47 -15.06
N LYS A 75 18.13 -9.47 -15.22
CA LYS A 75 19.46 -9.34 -15.84
C LYS A 75 19.41 -9.71 -17.31
#